data_AF-A0A4Q3J3X7-F1
#
_entry.id   AF-A0A4Q3J3X7-F1
#
_cell.length_a   1.000
_cell.length_b   1.000
_cell.length_c   1.000
_cell.angle_alpha   90.00
_cell.angle_beta   90.00
_cell.angle_gamma   90.00
#
_symmetry.space_group_name_H-M   'P 1'
#
loop_
_entity.id
_entity.type
_entity.pdbx_description
1 polymer ?
#
loop_
_entity_poly.entity_id
_entity_poly.type
_entity_poly.pdbx_seq_one_letter_code
_entity_poly.pdbx_strand_id
1 'polypeptide(L)' 'PLVHHGGRHLFGKVGGKTPYMQAVQIESAAHRIGDRVLVQIERAGSNSLFGRAVE' A
#
# COMPACT_ATOMS: atom_id res chain seq x y z
N PRO A 1 0.05 -11.64 -22.38
CA PRO A 1 1.29 -12.03 -21.67
C PRO A 1 1.31 -11.47 -20.24
N LEU A 2 1.05 -12.32 -19.24
CA LEU A 2 1.23 -11.97 -17.83
C LEU A 2 2.69 -12.17 -17.47
N VAL A 3 3.47 -11.08 -17.50
CA VAL A 3 4.82 -11.05 -16.97
C VAL A 3 4.71 -10.96 -15.45
N HIS A 4 4.86 -12.08 -14.75
CA HIS A 4 5.09 -12.06 -13.30
C HIS A 4 6.54 -11.57 -13.07
N HIS A 5 6.69 -10.30 -12.75
CA HIS A 5 7.97 -9.83 -12.22
C HIS A 5 8.14 -10.40 -10.81
N GLY A 6 9.26 -11.08 -10.57
CA GLY A 6 9.64 -11.63 -9.27
C GLY A 6 9.43 -10.61 -8.16
N GLY A 7 8.92 -11.08 -7.02
CA GLY A 7 8.28 -10.30 -5.97
C GLY A 7 8.87 -8.92 -5.73
N ARG A 8 8.06 -7.87 -5.97
CA ARG A 8 8.36 -6.54 -5.44
C ARG A 8 8.01 -6.51 -3.95
N HIS A 9 8.71 -7.29 -3.15
CA HIS A 9 8.91 -6.90 -1.75
C HIS A 9 10.02 -5.84 -1.77
N LEU A 10 9.68 -4.66 -2.30
CA LEU A 10 10.51 -3.47 -2.11
C LEU A 10 10.49 -3.25 -0.61
N PHE A 11 11.60 -3.56 0.05
CA PHE A 11 11.79 -3.31 1.48
C PHE A 11 11.34 -1.86 1.75
N GLY A 12 10.32 -1.70 2.60
CA GLY A 12 9.71 -0.39 2.83
C GLY A 12 8.46 -0.07 2.03
N LYS A 13 7.82 -1.00 1.31
CA LYS A 13 6.46 -0.82 0.76
C LYS A 13 5.46 -1.79 1.38
N VAL A 14 4.35 -1.25 1.88
CA VAL A 14 3.24 -2.02 2.46
C VAL A 14 1.99 -1.79 1.62
N GLY A 15 1.34 -2.89 1.25
CA GLY A 15 0.06 -2.89 0.54
C GLY A 15 -1.08 -3.28 1.48
N GLY A 16 -2.22 -2.62 1.35
CA GLY A 16 -3.42 -2.88 2.13
C GLY A 16 -4.72 -2.56 1.37
N LYS A 17 -5.83 -2.58 2.09
CA LYS A 17 -7.14 -2.14 1.60
C LYS A 17 -7.76 -1.12 2.55
N THR A 18 -8.47 -0.16 2.01
CA THR A 18 -9.33 0.74 2.80
C THR A 18 -10.58 -0.01 3.30
N PRO A 19 -11.34 0.56 4.26
CA PRO A 19 -12.65 0.04 4.64
C PRO A 19 -13.63 -0.08 3.46
N TYR A 20 -13.41 0.69 2.39
CA TYR A 20 -14.19 0.67 1.15
C TYR A 20 -13.58 -0.27 0.09
N MET A 21 -12.71 -1.20 0.50
CA MET A 21 -12.07 -2.21 -0.34
C MET A 21 -11.16 -1.69 -1.47
N GLN A 22 -10.79 -0.41 -1.46
CA GLN A 22 -9.83 0.14 -2.43
C GLN A 22 -8.42 -0.29 -2.07
N ALA A 23 -7.62 -0.69 -3.05
CA ALA A 23 -6.21 -1.00 -2.82
C ALA A 23 -5.45 0.27 -2.41
N VAL A 24 -4.58 0.18 -1.40
CA VAL A 24 -3.72 1.29 -0.98
C VAL A 24 -2.28 0.81 -0.86
N GLN A 25 -1.33 1.61 -1.31
CA GLN A 25 0.11 1.39 -1.14
C GLN A 25 0.72 2.55 -0.35
N ILE A 26 1.53 2.20 0.64
CA ILE A 26 2.30 3.15 1.42
C ILE A 26 3.76 2.74 1.45
N GLU A 27 4.65 3.73 1.62
CA GLU A 27 6.03 3.46 1.97
C GLU A 27 6.16 3.39 3.50
N SER A 28 6.52 2.22 4.02
CA SER A 28 6.79 1.98 5.44
C SER A 28 7.61 0.71 5.62
N ALA A 29 8.64 0.78 6.46
CA ALA A 29 9.42 -0.39 6.90
C ALA A 29 8.94 -0.95 8.26
N ALA A 30 8.01 -0.25 8.93
CA ALA A 30 7.64 -0.54 10.32
C ALA A 30 6.36 -1.39 10.44
N HIS A 31 5.44 -1.29 9.49
CA HIS A 31 4.14 -1.96 9.57
C HIS A 31 4.17 -3.37 8.99
N ARG A 32 3.41 -4.26 9.62
CA ARG A 32 3.28 -5.68 9.27
C ARG A 32 1.88 -5.98 8.74
N ILE A 33 1.74 -7.13 8.10
CA ILE A 33 0.44 -7.63 7.66
C ILE A 33 -0.46 -7.83 8.89
N GLY A 34 -1.68 -7.29 8.83
CA GLY A 34 -2.66 -7.33 9.92
C GLY A 34 -2.76 -6.03 10.71
N ASP A 35 -1.79 -5.13 10.57
CA ASP A 35 -1.85 -3.82 11.23
C ASP A 35 -2.97 -2.96 10.64
N ARG A 36 -3.66 -2.20 11.51
CA ARG A 36 -4.52 -1.09 11.10
C ARG A 36 -3.68 0.18 11.10
N VAL A 37 -3.44 0.72 9.91
CA VAL A 37 -2.62 1.91 9.71
C VAL A 37 -3.50 3.05 9.24
N LEU A 38 -3.42 4.21 9.90
CA LEU A 38 -4.02 5.43 9.39
C LEU A 38 -3.14 5.97 8.27
N VAL A 39 -3.73 6.20 7.10
CA VAL A 39 -3.01 6.62 5.90
C VAL A 39 -3.55 7.95 5.41
N GLN A 40 -2.67 8.93 5.23
CA GLN A 40 -2.98 10.14 4.48
C GLN A 40 -2.82 9.85 2.99
N ILE A 41 -3.93 9.93 2.23
CA ILE A 41 -3.91 9.71 0.79
C ILE A 41 -3.33 10.95 0.10
N GLU A 42 -2.26 10.75 -0.65
CA GLU A 42 -1.56 11.82 -1.39
C GLU A 42 -1.92 11.79 -2.88
N ARG A 43 -2.23 10.60 -3.42
CA ARG A 43 -2.57 10.43 -4.84
C ARG A 43 -3.55 9.28 -5.05
N ALA A 44 -4.50 9.47 -5.96
CA ALA A 44 -5.32 8.39 -6.53
C ALA A 44 -4.80 8.01 -7.93
N GLY A 45 -4.60 6.71 -8.15
CA GLY A 45 -4.41 6.11 -9.46
C GLY A 45 -5.71 5.48 -9.99
N SER A 46 -5.63 4.75 -11.10
CA SER A 46 -6.82 4.20 -11.77
C SER A 46 -7.63 3.19 -10.93
N ASN A 47 -6.98 2.47 -10.01
CA ASN A 47 -7.63 1.47 -9.15
C ASN A 47 -6.97 1.35 -7.76
N SER A 48 -6.05 2.24 -7.45
CA SER A 48 -5.19 2.17 -6.27
C SER A 48 -4.98 3.56 -5.70
N LEU A 49 -4.91 3.63 -4.38
CA LEU A 49 -4.55 4.82 -3.64
C LEU A 49 -3.08 4.74 -3.21
N PHE A 50 -2.44 5.89 -3.11
CA PHE A 50 -1.06 6.03 -2.67
C PHE A 50 -0.98 7.09 -1.59
N GLY A 51 -0.18 6.82 -0.56
CA GLY A 51 -0.04 7.75 0.55
C GLY A 51 1.04 7.33 1.52
N ARG A 52 1.00 7.94 2.70
CA ARG A 52 1.94 7.71 3.80
C ARG A 52 1.20 7.40 5.09
N ALA A 53 1.82 6.61 5.95
CA ALA A 53 1.34 6.42 7.31
C ALA A 53 1.34 7.77 8.04
N VAL A 54 0.31 7.99 8.85
CA VAL A 54 0.26 9.09 9.81
C VAL A 54 0.76 8.52 11.14
N GLU A 55 1.76 9.17 11.75
CA GLU A 55 2.26 8.83 13.09
C GLU A 55 1.26 9.18 14.19
#